data_AF-A0A0H4T944-F1
#
_entry.id   AF-A0A0H4T944-F1
#
_cell.length_a   1.000
_cell.length_b   1.000
_cell.length_c   1.000
_cell.angle_alpha   90.00
_cell.angle_beta   90.00
_cell.angle_gamma   90.00
#
_symmetry.space_group_name_H-M   'P 1'
#
loop_
_entity.id
_entity.type
_entity.pdbx_description
1 polymer ?
#
loop_
_entity_poly.entity_id
_entity_poly.type
_entity_poly.pdbx_seq_one_letter_code
_entity_poly.pdbx_strand_id
1 'polypeptide(L)'
;MGMKKAGKVSFMDDLLLEIVRCKNVEDYFDKGFIEGNKCKDIIEWQKFFIEKTGKNLSKEEFRKEFRLPEPWSGYLDKAPILFISSNPSISENANSPRDNGEWTKRRNIVDYFEKRFSKGTISCDFWDKTENLAGELMGKNGISRGKDYALTEIVHCKSKDQKGVGKARPQCSGKYLKRIIEASVAEVIVCLGKHAEKTLRGLFESEWLKKEEVVFSVSCGNKERNIVFLGHPSSTNTKGRLPKTFKDAVDKKWMSQEGLDLLKEKVKK
;
A
#
# COMPACT_ATOMS: atom_id res chain seq x y z
N MET A 1 16.61 21.13 -0.20
CA MET A 1 17.72 20.60 0.64
C MET A 1 17.70 19.08 0.55
N GLY A 2 18.65 18.46 -0.15
CA GLY A 2 18.66 17.01 -0.41
C GLY A 2 19.21 16.24 0.78
N MET A 3 18.44 15.30 1.33
CA MET A 3 18.97 14.33 2.30
C MET A 3 20.11 13.53 1.63
N LYS A 4 21.27 13.43 2.28
CA LYS A 4 22.38 12.56 1.84
C LYS A 4 21.85 11.13 1.67
N LYS A 5 22.37 10.37 0.69
CA LYS A 5 21.91 8.99 0.34
C LYS A 5 21.80 8.06 1.57
N ALA A 6 22.74 8.14 2.52
CA ALA A 6 22.67 7.40 3.78
C ALA A 6 21.53 7.88 4.72
N GLY A 7 21.27 9.18 4.77
CA GLY A 7 20.17 9.76 5.58
C GLY A 7 18.78 9.40 5.03
N LYS A 8 18.63 9.31 3.70
CA LYS A 8 17.38 8.87 3.09
C LYS A 8 17.06 7.40 3.42
N VAL A 9 18.05 6.51 3.35
CA VAL A 9 17.90 5.09 3.72
C VAL A 9 17.54 4.95 5.20
N SER A 10 18.21 5.68 6.09
CA SER A 10 17.86 5.70 7.52
C SER A 10 16.40 6.10 7.75
N PHE A 11 15.94 7.18 7.10
CA PHE A 11 14.57 7.66 7.22
C PHE A 11 13.53 6.63 6.73
N MET A 12 13.79 5.96 5.61
CA MET A 12 12.90 4.92 5.10
C MET A 12 12.80 3.75 6.07
N ASP A 13 13.93 3.28 6.59
CA ASP A 13 13.94 2.21 7.59
C ASP A 13 13.20 2.63 8.87
N ASP A 14 13.34 3.89 9.32
CA ASP A 14 12.63 4.42 10.49
C ASP A 14 11.12 4.46 10.26
N LEU A 15 10.68 4.98 9.10
CA LEU A 15 9.27 5.03 8.72
C LEU A 15 8.67 3.61 8.59
N LEU A 16 9.43 2.67 8.02
CA LEU A 16 9.03 1.27 7.90
C LEU A 16 8.78 0.68 9.28
N LEU A 17 9.71 0.86 10.21
CA LEU A 17 9.58 0.36 11.58
C LEU A 17 8.43 1.04 12.34
N GLU A 18 8.25 2.35 12.17
CA GLU A 18 7.15 3.10 12.78
C GLU A 18 5.78 2.53 12.36
N ILE A 19 5.63 2.14 11.10
CA ILE A 19 4.40 1.50 10.62
C ILE A 19 4.24 0.10 11.21
N VAL A 20 5.29 -0.73 11.18
CA VAL A 20 5.26 -2.10 11.75
C VAL A 20 4.96 -2.06 13.26
N ARG A 21 5.44 -1.03 13.95
CA ARG A 21 5.20 -0.75 15.37
C ARG A 21 4.19 0.39 15.54
N CYS A 22 3.14 0.35 14.74
CA CYS A 22 2.13 1.41 14.74
C CYS A 22 1.57 1.62 16.15
N LYS A 23 1.75 2.85 16.66
CA LYS A 23 1.29 3.23 18.00
C LYS A 23 -0.19 2.94 18.27
N ASN A 24 -1.06 3.03 17.28
CA ASN A 24 -2.49 2.71 17.45
C ASN A 24 -2.74 1.23 17.76
N VAL A 25 -1.87 0.34 17.27
CA VAL A 25 -1.92 -1.09 17.56
C VAL A 25 -1.32 -1.37 18.92
N GLU A 26 -0.16 -0.78 19.22
CA GLU A 26 0.49 -0.93 20.53
C GLU A 26 -0.40 -0.44 21.66
N ASP A 27 -0.96 0.76 21.52
CA ASP A 27 -1.88 1.33 22.50
C ASP A 27 -3.14 0.45 22.71
N TYR A 28 -3.66 -0.21 21.66
CA TYR A 28 -4.76 -1.18 21.81
C TYR A 28 -4.35 -2.35 22.72
N PHE A 29 -3.15 -2.90 22.52
CA PHE A 29 -2.66 -4.02 23.32
C PHE A 29 -2.23 -3.62 24.73
N ASP A 30 -1.62 -2.45 24.90
CA ASP A 30 -1.06 -2.02 26.19
C ASP A 30 -2.14 -1.39 27.08
N LYS A 31 -3.00 -0.54 26.52
CA LYS A 31 -3.96 0.27 27.28
C LYS A 31 -5.41 -0.19 27.10
N GLY A 32 -5.68 -1.00 26.08
CA GLY A 32 -7.05 -1.40 25.75
C GLY A 32 -7.74 -0.39 24.86
N PHE A 33 -9.06 -0.24 25.01
CA PHE A 33 -9.82 0.72 24.20
C PHE A 33 -9.37 2.15 24.52
N ILE A 34 -8.99 2.88 23.48
CA ILE A 34 -8.72 4.32 23.57
C ILE A 34 -9.73 5.03 22.69
N GLU A 35 -10.47 5.96 23.30
CA GLU A 35 -11.37 6.84 22.57
C GLU A 35 -10.61 7.59 21.47
N GLY A 36 -11.18 7.62 20.27
CA GLY A 36 -10.53 8.24 19.11
C GLY A 36 -9.59 7.32 18.31
N ASN A 37 -9.21 6.12 18.80
CA ASN A 37 -8.48 5.15 17.98
C ASN A 37 -9.40 4.54 16.91
N LYS A 38 -9.30 5.07 15.68
CA LYS A 38 -10.13 4.62 14.55
C LYS A 38 -9.67 3.28 13.95
N CYS A 39 -8.56 2.71 14.43
CA CYS A 39 -8.05 1.42 13.99
C CYS A 39 -8.64 0.23 14.79
N LYS A 40 -9.47 0.47 15.81
CA LYS A 40 -10.06 -0.60 16.64
C LYS A 40 -10.72 -1.70 15.79
N ASP A 41 -11.68 -1.33 14.94
CA ASP A 41 -12.48 -2.29 14.17
C ASP A 41 -11.62 -3.21 13.30
N ILE A 42 -10.52 -2.71 12.72
CA ILE A 42 -9.64 -3.54 11.89
C ILE A 42 -8.74 -4.45 12.74
N ILE A 43 -8.36 -4.02 13.94
CA ILE A 43 -7.61 -4.84 14.90
C ILE A 43 -8.52 -5.97 15.41
N GLU A 44 -9.72 -5.66 15.88
CA GLU A 44 -10.71 -6.63 16.36
C GLU A 44 -11.15 -7.59 15.26
N TRP A 45 -11.18 -7.13 14.00
CA TRP A 45 -11.44 -8.03 12.87
C TRP A 45 -10.39 -9.11 12.71
N GLN A 46 -9.10 -8.80 12.94
CA GLN A 46 -8.07 -9.85 12.94
C GLN A 46 -8.32 -10.85 14.08
N LYS A 47 -8.71 -10.38 15.27
CA LYS A 47 -9.08 -11.26 16.38
C LYS A 47 -10.18 -12.23 15.96
N PHE A 48 -11.29 -11.70 15.48
CA PHE A 48 -12.41 -12.51 15.00
C PHE A 48 -12.01 -13.50 13.90
N PHE A 49 -11.18 -13.08 12.94
CA PHE A 49 -10.69 -13.95 11.88
C PHE A 49 -9.85 -15.11 12.43
N ILE A 50 -8.98 -14.84 13.41
CA ILE A 50 -8.14 -15.85 14.06
C ILE A 50 -9.02 -16.78 14.92
N GLU A 51 -9.98 -16.26 15.67
CA GLU A 51 -10.83 -17.06 16.55
C GLU A 51 -11.79 -17.98 15.79
N LYS A 52 -12.21 -17.57 14.58
CA LYS A 52 -12.96 -18.43 13.65
C LYS A 52 -12.25 -19.73 13.29
N THR A 53 -10.94 -19.82 13.52
CA THR A 53 -10.17 -21.07 13.35
C THR A 53 -10.27 -22.02 14.55
N GLY A 54 -11.19 -21.76 15.49
CA GLY A 54 -11.45 -22.62 16.67
C GLY A 54 -10.68 -22.21 17.93
N LYS A 55 -10.15 -20.99 17.99
CA LYS A 55 -9.41 -20.45 19.13
C LYS A 55 -10.28 -19.45 19.90
N ASN A 56 -10.24 -19.45 21.23
CA ASN A 56 -10.76 -18.36 22.06
C ASN A 56 -9.57 -17.73 22.77
N LEU A 57 -9.11 -16.58 22.30
CA LEU A 57 -7.82 -16.03 22.71
C LEU A 57 -7.99 -14.96 23.78
N SER A 58 -7.21 -15.10 24.85
CA SER A 58 -6.93 -13.97 25.75
C SER A 58 -6.26 -12.82 24.97
N LYS A 59 -6.21 -11.64 25.58
CA LYS A 59 -5.58 -10.47 24.95
C LYS A 59 -4.10 -10.71 24.62
N GLU A 60 -3.38 -11.41 25.50
CA GLU A 60 -1.96 -11.70 25.33
C GLU A 60 -1.73 -12.72 24.21
N GLU A 61 -2.54 -13.79 24.15
CA GLU A 61 -2.45 -14.78 23.07
C GLU A 61 -2.84 -14.17 21.72
N PHE A 62 -3.87 -13.32 21.70
CA PHE A 62 -4.23 -12.58 20.50
C PHE A 62 -3.08 -11.69 20.02
N ARG A 63 -2.34 -11.02 20.92
CA ARG A 63 -1.16 -10.24 20.52
C ARG A 63 -0.14 -11.09 19.78
N LYS A 64 0.18 -12.27 20.29
CA LYS A 64 1.14 -13.19 19.67
C LYS A 64 0.70 -13.68 18.29
N GLU A 65 -0.60 -13.76 18.04
CA GLU A 65 -1.17 -14.17 16.74
C GLU A 65 -1.45 -13.00 15.78
N PHE A 66 -1.46 -11.76 16.29
CA PHE A 66 -1.75 -10.57 15.50
C PHE A 66 -0.75 -10.38 14.38
N ARG A 67 -1.24 -10.15 13.15
CA ARG A 67 -0.38 -9.90 12.00
C ARG A 67 0.02 -8.43 12.00
N LEU A 68 1.33 -8.19 12.05
CA LEU A 68 1.90 -6.84 12.10
C LEU A 68 1.41 -6.00 10.90
N PRO A 69 1.22 -4.68 11.09
CA PRO A 69 0.95 -3.78 9.99
C PRO A 69 2.02 -3.88 8.90
N GLU A 70 1.61 -3.80 7.64
CA GLU A 70 2.51 -3.91 6.50
C GLU A 70 2.80 -2.54 5.90
N PRO A 71 4.04 -2.04 5.95
CA PRO A 71 4.43 -0.77 5.37
C PRO A 71 4.31 -0.81 3.84
N TRP A 72 5.36 -1.26 3.16
CA TRP A 72 5.36 -1.51 1.73
C TRP A 72 6.07 -2.83 1.41
N SER A 73 5.93 -3.30 0.18
CA SER A 73 6.68 -4.43 -0.37
C SER A 73 7.50 -3.95 -1.57
N GLY A 74 8.79 -4.29 -1.60
CA GLY A 74 9.72 -3.86 -2.65
C GLY A 74 10.66 -2.71 -2.24
N TYR A 75 11.56 -2.35 -3.15
CA TYR A 75 12.58 -1.32 -2.96
C TYR A 75 12.01 0.07 -3.28
N LEU A 76 11.42 0.74 -2.28
CA LEU A 76 10.79 2.06 -2.43
C LEU A 76 11.74 3.14 -2.97
N ASP A 77 13.04 2.96 -2.78
CA ASP A 77 14.12 3.86 -3.20
C ASP A 77 14.63 3.60 -4.63
N LYS A 78 14.16 2.55 -5.29
CA LYS A 78 14.59 2.14 -6.63
C LYS A 78 13.42 1.96 -7.59
N ALA A 79 12.26 1.53 -7.10
CA ALA A 79 11.12 1.21 -7.92
C ALA A 79 10.55 2.45 -8.62
N PRO A 80 10.50 2.48 -9.97
CA PRO A 80 10.00 3.64 -10.72
C PRO A 80 8.46 3.77 -10.66
N ILE A 81 7.76 2.69 -10.28
CA ILE A 81 6.31 2.65 -10.10
C ILE A 81 5.98 2.38 -8.63
N LEU A 82 5.04 3.15 -8.07
CA LEU A 82 4.46 2.87 -6.75
C LEU A 82 2.97 2.55 -6.88
N PHE A 83 2.58 1.31 -6.57
CA PHE A 83 1.18 0.96 -6.41
C PHE A 83 0.68 1.29 -5.01
N ILE A 84 -0.51 1.88 -4.92
CA ILE A 84 -1.20 2.19 -3.66
C ILE A 84 -2.61 1.60 -3.69
N SER A 85 -2.92 0.69 -2.77
CA SER A 85 -4.25 0.10 -2.63
C SER A 85 -4.84 0.34 -1.22
N SER A 86 -5.87 -0.45 -0.86
CA SER A 86 -6.66 -0.28 0.36
C SER A 86 -5.95 -0.73 1.63
N ASN A 87 -5.70 -2.03 1.75
CA ASN A 87 -5.11 -2.68 2.91
C ASN A 87 -4.68 -4.11 2.51
N PRO A 88 -3.72 -4.70 3.21
CA PRO A 88 -3.36 -6.08 2.93
C PRO A 88 -4.48 -7.02 3.37
N SER A 89 -4.72 -8.06 2.58
CA SER A 89 -5.69 -9.10 2.94
C SER A 89 -5.11 -10.03 4.00
N ILE A 90 -5.96 -10.50 4.93
CA ILE A 90 -5.59 -11.56 5.87
C ILE A 90 -6.06 -12.91 5.32
N SER A 91 -5.20 -13.92 5.42
CA SER A 91 -5.50 -15.31 5.08
C SER A 91 -4.87 -16.27 6.10
N GLU A 92 -5.39 -17.50 6.16
CA GLU A 92 -4.94 -18.53 7.11
C GLU A 92 -3.49 -18.95 6.85
N ASN A 93 -3.11 -19.08 5.57
CA ASN A 93 -1.80 -19.59 5.13
C ASN A 93 -0.73 -18.51 4.93
N ALA A 94 -0.98 -17.25 5.31
CA ALA A 94 -0.02 -16.18 5.07
C ALA A 94 1.18 -16.26 6.03
N ASN A 95 2.39 -16.36 5.48
CA ASN A 95 3.70 -16.16 6.14
C ASN A 95 3.93 -14.69 6.57
N SER A 96 2.90 -14.04 7.08
CA SER A 96 2.98 -12.65 7.53
C SER A 96 3.61 -12.55 8.92
N PRO A 97 4.49 -11.55 9.15
CA PRO A 97 5.05 -11.27 10.46
C PRO A 97 3.98 -11.17 11.55
N ARG A 98 4.24 -11.80 12.70
CA ARG A 98 3.37 -11.81 13.88
C ARG A 98 4.02 -11.02 15.01
N ASP A 99 3.23 -10.51 15.95
CA ASP A 99 3.75 -9.86 17.16
C ASP A 99 4.08 -10.88 18.27
N ASN A 100 4.85 -11.92 17.93
CA ASN A 100 5.23 -13.03 18.80
C ASN A 100 6.65 -12.92 19.37
N GLY A 101 7.31 -11.77 19.20
CA GLY A 101 8.69 -11.54 19.65
C GLY A 101 9.79 -11.97 18.68
N GLU A 102 9.46 -12.61 17.54
CA GLU A 102 10.48 -12.99 16.53
C GLU A 102 10.98 -11.78 15.72
N TRP A 103 10.14 -10.75 15.59
CA TRP A 103 10.39 -9.58 14.74
C TRP A 103 10.99 -8.41 15.51
N THR A 104 12.09 -8.65 16.24
CA THR A 104 12.75 -7.62 17.09
C THR A 104 13.90 -6.91 16.40
N LYS A 105 14.64 -7.59 15.53
CA LYS A 105 15.81 -7.02 14.85
C LYS A 105 15.38 -6.13 13.68
N ARG A 106 15.72 -4.84 13.74
CA ARG A 106 15.48 -3.84 12.68
C ARG A 106 15.79 -4.37 11.29
N ARG A 107 17.01 -4.90 11.09
CA ARG A 107 17.46 -5.36 9.77
C ARG A 107 16.58 -6.49 9.23
N ASN A 108 16.13 -7.43 10.07
CA ASN A 108 15.27 -8.53 9.66
C ASN A 108 13.90 -8.04 9.18
N ILE A 109 13.32 -7.05 9.86
CA ILE A 109 12.02 -6.46 9.50
C ILE A 109 12.15 -5.75 8.16
N VAL A 110 13.15 -4.88 8.01
CA VAL A 110 13.42 -4.14 6.77
C VAL A 110 13.67 -5.12 5.62
N ASP A 111 14.58 -6.08 5.79
CA ASP A 111 14.90 -7.08 4.77
C ASP A 111 13.67 -7.91 4.35
N TYR A 112 12.77 -8.23 5.27
CA TYR A 112 11.56 -8.95 4.93
C TYR A 112 10.66 -8.16 3.98
N PHE A 113 10.40 -6.89 4.26
CA PHE A 113 9.49 -6.08 3.45
C PHE A 113 10.11 -5.63 2.12
N GLU A 114 11.40 -5.26 2.10
CA GLU A 114 12.10 -4.92 0.85
C GLU A 114 12.18 -6.12 -0.10
N LYS A 115 12.55 -7.29 0.43
CA LYS A 115 12.77 -8.51 -0.36
C LYS A 115 11.53 -9.40 -0.45
N ARG A 116 10.37 -8.92 -0.01
CA ARG A 116 9.18 -9.74 0.19
C ARG A 116 8.83 -10.58 -1.04
N PHE A 117 8.82 -9.95 -2.21
CA PHE A 117 8.50 -10.63 -3.46
C PHE A 117 9.48 -11.76 -3.82
N SER A 118 10.74 -11.68 -3.40
CA SER A 118 11.77 -12.68 -3.69
C SER A 118 11.82 -13.86 -2.72
N LYS A 119 11.13 -13.79 -1.58
CA LYS A 119 11.19 -14.83 -0.52
C LYS A 119 10.27 -16.03 -0.77
N GLY A 120 9.94 -16.34 -2.02
CA GLY A 120 9.08 -17.47 -2.36
C GLY A 120 7.66 -17.38 -1.79
N THR A 121 7.20 -16.17 -1.41
CA THR A 121 5.79 -15.96 -1.05
C THR A 121 4.93 -16.37 -2.23
N ILE A 122 3.97 -17.26 -1.98
CA ILE A 122 3.02 -17.74 -2.98
C ILE A 122 2.44 -16.52 -3.70
N SER A 123 2.64 -16.48 -5.02
CA SER A 123 2.01 -15.46 -5.85
C SER A 123 0.51 -15.49 -5.61
N CYS A 124 -0.10 -14.32 -5.44
CA CYS A 124 -1.54 -14.20 -5.34
C CYS A 124 -2.06 -13.41 -6.53
N ASP A 125 -3.33 -13.64 -6.90
CA ASP A 125 -3.98 -13.00 -8.04
C ASP A 125 -3.81 -11.48 -8.07
N PHE A 126 -3.74 -10.85 -6.89
CA PHE A 126 -3.53 -9.41 -6.80
C PHE A 126 -2.14 -9.01 -7.28
N TRP A 127 -1.08 -9.73 -6.88
CA TRP A 127 0.28 -9.45 -7.29
C TRP A 127 0.48 -9.71 -8.78
N ASP A 128 -0.07 -10.80 -9.32
CA ASP A 128 -0.04 -11.08 -10.76
C ASP A 128 -0.69 -9.95 -11.56
N LYS A 129 -1.81 -9.42 -11.08
CA LYS A 129 -2.48 -8.30 -11.74
C LYS A 129 -1.70 -6.99 -11.64
N THR A 130 -1.07 -6.69 -10.50
CA THR A 130 -0.19 -5.51 -10.40
C THR A 130 1.05 -5.65 -11.28
N GLU A 131 1.57 -6.86 -11.45
CA GLU A 131 2.67 -7.16 -12.36
C GLU A 131 2.26 -6.86 -13.81
N ASN A 132 1.08 -7.30 -14.23
CA ASN A 132 0.57 -7.03 -15.58
C ASN A 132 0.39 -5.51 -15.83
N LEU A 133 -0.13 -4.77 -14.84
CA LEU A 133 -0.24 -3.31 -14.94
C LEU A 133 1.13 -2.63 -15.06
N ALA A 134 2.14 -3.10 -14.33
CA ALA A 134 3.51 -2.63 -14.50
C ALA A 134 4.06 -2.98 -15.89
N GLY A 135 3.71 -4.16 -16.42
CA GLY A 135 4.02 -4.60 -17.78
C GLY A 135 3.48 -3.66 -18.85
N GLU A 136 2.22 -3.23 -18.72
CA GLU A 136 1.61 -2.25 -19.62
C GLU A 136 2.36 -0.90 -19.63
N LEU A 137 2.77 -0.41 -18.45
CA LEU A 137 3.54 0.84 -18.32
C LEU A 137 4.98 0.71 -18.81
N MET A 138 5.64 -0.41 -18.56
CA MET A 138 7.03 -0.59 -18.98
C MET A 138 7.16 -1.07 -20.43
N GLY A 139 6.07 -1.53 -21.04
CA GLY A 139 6.08 -2.06 -22.40
C GLY A 139 6.88 -3.37 -22.53
N LYS A 140 6.99 -4.14 -21.44
CA LYS A 140 7.72 -5.41 -21.40
C LYS A 140 6.98 -6.45 -20.56
N ASN A 141 7.21 -7.72 -20.90
CA ASN A 141 6.87 -8.85 -20.03
C ASN A 141 8.03 -9.13 -19.04
N GLY A 142 7.83 -10.05 -18.10
CA GLY A 142 8.89 -10.46 -17.16
C GLY A 142 9.25 -9.36 -16.15
N ILE A 143 8.23 -8.70 -15.60
CA ILE A 143 8.40 -7.62 -14.62
C ILE A 143 9.02 -8.17 -13.33
N SER A 144 10.06 -7.50 -12.85
CA SER A 144 10.73 -7.84 -11.60
C SER A 144 10.04 -7.17 -10.42
N ARG A 145 9.13 -7.90 -9.76
CA ARG A 145 8.43 -7.42 -8.56
C ARG A 145 9.40 -6.90 -7.50
N GLY A 146 9.08 -5.76 -6.92
CA GLY A 146 9.92 -5.09 -5.92
C GLY A 146 11.04 -4.24 -6.50
N LYS A 147 11.47 -4.47 -7.75
CA LYS A 147 12.45 -3.64 -8.45
C LYS A 147 11.81 -2.72 -9.49
N ASP A 148 10.93 -3.27 -10.33
CA ASP A 148 10.19 -2.53 -11.35
C ASP A 148 8.99 -1.78 -10.75
N TYR A 149 8.48 -2.26 -9.61
CA TYR A 149 7.47 -1.56 -8.82
C TYR A 149 7.57 -1.90 -7.33
N ALA A 150 7.12 -0.97 -6.49
CA ALA A 150 6.85 -1.18 -5.08
C ALA A 150 5.34 -1.08 -4.82
N LEU A 151 4.87 -1.67 -3.72
CA LEU A 151 3.46 -1.70 -3.36
C LEU A 151 3.26 -1.30 -1.90
N THR A 152 2.33 -0.37 -1.66
CA THR A 152 1.93 0.06 -0.32
C THR A 152 0.40 0.15 -0.24
N GLU A 153 -0.11 0.39 0.96
CA GLU A 153 -1.53 0.50 1.25
C GLU A 153 -1.83 1.82 1.98
N ILE A 154 -3.08 2.30 1.88
CA ILE A 154 -3.53 3.45 2.68
C ILE A 154 -3.84 3.08 4.15
N VAL A 155 -4.05 1.79 4.43
CA VAL A 155 -4.21 1.22 5.77
C VAL A 155 -3.33 0.00 5.89
N HIS A 156 -2.39 0.01 6.83
CA HIS A 156 -1.36 -1.03 6.93
C HIS A 156 -1.79 -2.28 7.72
N CYS A 157 -2.84 -2.18 8.54
CA CYS A 157 -3.40 -3.35 9.24
C CYS A 157 -4.14 -4.28 8.26
N LYS A 158 -4.01 -5.59 8.47
CA LYS A 158 -4.66 -6.56 7.60
C LYS A 158 -6.14 -6.72 7.90
N SER A 159 -6.92 -6.93 6.85
CA SER A 159 -8.31 -7.37 6.95
C SER A 159 -8.78 -8.03 5.67
N LYS A 160 -9.62 -9.06 5.79
CA LYS A 160 -10.37 -9.60 4.66
C LYS A 160 -11.52 -8.66 4.33
N ASP A 161 -11.84 -8.51 3.04
CA ASP A 161 -12.96 -7.70 2.53
C ASP A 161 -12.98 -6.24 3.03
N GLN A 162 -11.81 -5.66 3.28
CA GLN A 162 -11.63 -4.26 3.70
C GLN A 162 -12.37 -3.91 5.01
N LYS A 163 -12.62 -4.90 5.88
CA LYS A 163 -13.32 -4.69 7.15
C LYS A 163 -12.53 -3.72 8.04
N GLY A 164 -13.21 -2.70 8.55
CA GLY A 164 -12.62 -1.64 9.38
C GLY A 164 -11.83 -0.56 8.62
N VAL A 165 -11.51 -0.76 7.33
CA VAL A 165 -10.71 0.20 6.54
C VAL A 165 -11.36 1.58 6.48
N GLY A 166 -12.67 1.65 6.25
CA GLY A 166 -13.38 2.93 6.14
C GLY A 166 -13.19 3.85 7.34
N LYS A 167 -13.14 3.28 8.55
CA LYS A 167 -12.90 4.02 9.80
C LYS A 167 -11.41 4.27 10.03
N ALA A 168 -10.54 3.28 9.80
CA ALA A 168 -9.11 3.37 10.08
C ALA A 168 -8.37 4.34 9.13
N ARG A 169 -8.83 4.43 7.88
CA ARG A 169 -8.15 5.13 6.79
C ARG A 169 -7.78 6.58 7.10
N PRO A 170 -8.69 7.49 7.54
CA PRO A 170 -8.31 8.88 7.81
C PRO A 170 -7.13 9.01 8.77
N GLN A 171 -7.04 8.13 9.76
CA GLN A 171 -5.98 8.16 10.76
C GLN A 171 -4.69 7.47 10.26
N CYS A 172 -4.80 6.32 9.60
CA CYS A 172 -3.63 5.57 9.12
C CYS A 172 -2.95 6.30 7.96
N SER A 173 -3.71 6.71 6.94
CA SER A 173 -3.16 7.42 5.80
C SER A 173 -2.65 8.81 6.17
N GLY A 174 -3.34 9.51 7.09
CA GLY A 174 -2.91 10.81 7.58
C GLY A 174 -1.55 10.79 8.30
N LYS A 175 -1.19 9.65 8.90
CA LYS A 175 0.12 9.47 9.55
C LYS A 175 1.24 9.16 8.56
N TYR A 176 0.97 8.31 7.56
CA TYR A 176 2.04 7.63 6.82
C TYR A 176 2.07 7.92 5.32
N LEU A 177 0.92 8.10 4.67
CA LEU A 177 0.83 8.02 3.21
C LEU A 177 1.68 9.07 2.49
N LYS A 178 1.61 10.34 2.91
CA LYS A 178 2.42 11.41 2.31
C LYS A 178 3.92 11.14 2.48
N ARG A 179 4.34 10.72 3.67
CA ARG A 179 5.74 10.39 3.98
C ARG A 179 6.26 9.23 3.14
N ILE A 180 5.42 8.22 2.87
CA ILE A 180 5.76 7.10 1.98
C ILE A 180 5.94 7.59 0.53
N ILE A 181 5.03 8.43 0.03
CA ILE A 181 5.12 9.00 -1.32
C ILE A 181 6.37 9.87 -1.47
N GLU A 182 6.68 10.70 -0.47
CA GLU A 182 7.88 11.54 -0.43
C GLU A 182 9.18 10.71 -0.41
N ALA A 183 9.19 9.61 0.34
CA ALA A 183 10.32 8.67 0.38
C ALA A 183 10.54 7.98 -0.97
N SER A 184 9.44 7.64 -1.67
CA SER A 184 9.48 6.93 -2.94
C SER A 184 10.22 7.69 -4.04
N VAL A 185 11.02 6.97 -4.83
CA VAL A 185 11.59 7.52 -6.06
C VAL A 185 10.59 7.58 -7.20
N ALA A 186 9.49 6.80 -7.15
CA ALA A 186 8.54 6.63 -8.24
C ALA A 186 7.88 7.95 -8.69
N GLU A 187 8.03 8.29 -9.97
CA GLU A 187 7.31 9.43 -10.57
C GLU A 187 5.90 9.05 -11.00
N VAL A 188 5.62 7.76 -11.21
CA VAL A 188 4.30 7.24 -11.53
C VAL A 188 3.74 6.48 -10.32
N ILE A 189 2.58 6.93 -9.85
CA ILE A 189 1.87 6.33 -8.72
C ILE A 189 0.54 5.79 -9.23
N VAL A 190 0.30 4.50 -9.05
CA VAL A 190 -0.93 3.84 -9.52
C VAL A 190 -1.81 3.52 -8.32
N CYS A 191 -2.91 4.27 -8.22
CA CYS A 191 -3.92 4.14 -7.19
C CYS A 191 -4.99 3.12 -7.58
N LEU A 192 -5.18 2.09 -6.76
CA LEU A 192 -6.09 0.98 -7.04
C LEU A 192 -7.31 0.97 -6.11
N GLY A 193 -8.48 1.30 -6.69
CA GLY A 193 -9.79 1.16 -6.05
C GLY A 193 -10.26 2.34 -5.19
N LYS A 194 -11.55 2.32 -4.86
CA LYS A 194 -12.30 3.46 -4.29
C LYS A 194 -11.72 4.04 -3.00
N HIS A 195 -11.17 3.19 -2.14
CA HIS A 195 -10.67 3.63 -0.83
C HIS A 195 -9.37 4.41 -0.99
N ALA A 196 -8.46 3.90 -1.83
CA ALA A 196 -7.19 4.55 -2.14
C ALA A 196 -7.46 5.85 -2.92
N GLU A 197 -8.37 5.78 -3.90
CA GLU A 197 -8.79 6.92 -4.70
C GLU A 197 -9.28 8.06 -3.80
N LYS A 198 -10.31 7.82 -2.97
CA LYS A 198 -10.85 8.84 -2.06
C LYS A 198 -9.79 9.41 -1.11
N THR A 199 -8.73 8.65 -0.80
CA THR A 199 -7.66 9.11 0.11
C THR A 199 -6.68 10.02 -0.61
N LEU A 200 -6.14 9.59 -1.75
CA LEU A 200 -5.19 10.40 -2.52
C LEU A 200 -5.83 11.67 -3.05
N ARG A 201 -7.10 11.57 -3.47
CA ARG A 201 -7.91 12.74 -3.87
C ARG A 201 -8.07 13.76 -2.75
N GLY A 202 -8.27 13.31 -1.50
CA GLY A 202 -8.33 14.20 -0.35
C GLY A 202 -6.95 14.72 0.08
N LEU A 203 -5.90 13.91 -0.07
CA LEU A 203 -4.53 14.30 0.28
C LEU A 203 -4.01 15.45 -0.59
N PHE A 204 -4.42 15.48 -1.86
CA PHE A 204 -3.99 16.48 -2.85
C PHE A 204 -5.15 17.34 -3.37
N GLU A 205 -6.19 17.53 -2.55
CA GLU A 205 -7.42 18.23 -2.98
C GLU A 205 -7.15 19.64 -3.51
N SER A 206 -6.19 20.37 -2.92
CA SER A 206 -5.84 21.73 -3.31
C SER A 206 -5.15 21.84 -4.68
N GLU A 207 -4.52 20.76 -5.15
CA GLU A 207 -3.84 20.75 -6.46
C GLU A 207 -4.83 20.39 -7.58
N TRP A 208 -6.02 19.90 -7.22
CA TRP A 208 -6.86 19.17 -8.14
C TRP A 208 -7.92 20.02 -8.82
N LEU A 209 -7.66 20.36 -10.08
CA LEU A 209 -8.51 21.26 -10.86
C LEU A 209 -9.79 20.59 -11.42
N LYS A 210 -9.76 19.28 -11.71
CA LYS A 210 -10.89 18.56 -12.36
C LYS A 210 -11.14 17.18 -11.74
N LYS A 211 -12.22 17.05 -10.95
CA LYS A 211 -12.50 15.88 -10.10
C LYS A 211 -12.74 14.55 -10.85
N GLU A 212 -12.87 14.60 -12.16
CA GLU A 212 -13.16 13.47 -13.03
C GLU A 212 -11.92 12.83 -13.66
N GLU A 213 -10.74 13.47 -13.55
CA GLU A 213 -9.51 12.97 -14.14
C GLU A 213 -9.02 11.65 -13.51
N VAL A 214 -8.55 10.74 -14.36
CA VAL A 214 -7.89 9.49 -13.96
C VAL A 214 -6.38 9.60 -13.93
N VAL A 215 -5.79 10.62 -14.52
CA VAL A 215 -4.37 10.96 -14.38
C VAL A 215 -4.28 12.36 -13.86
N PHE A 216 -3.48 12.55 -12.82
CA PHE A 216 -3.35 13.84 -12.15
C PHE A 216 -1.92 14.04 -11.65
N SER A 217 -1.30 15.16 -12.05
CA SER A 217 0.04 15.54 -11.61
C SER A 217 0.00 16.37 -10.35
N VAL A 218 0.83 16.01 -9.37
CA VAL A 218 0.99 16.74 -8.10
C VAL A 218 2.44 16.95 -7.76
N SER A 219 2.74 18.00 -7.00
CA SER A 219 4.05 18.15 -6.37
C SER A 219 4.04 17.45 -5.02
N CYS A 220 4.86 16.40 -4.86
CA CYS A 220 5.01 15.72 -3.58
C CYS A 220 6.46 15.32 -3.31
N GLY A 221 7.02 15.91 -2.26
CA GLY A 221 8.46 15.92 -2.01
C GLY A 221 9.16 16.92 -2.93
N ASN A 222 10.28 16.50 -3.52
CA ASN A 222 11.04 17.33 -4.47
C ASN A 222 10.79 16.89 -5.93
N LYS A 223 9.61 16.35 -6.23
CA LYS A 223 9.29 15.71 -7.50
C LYS A 223 7.84 15.94 -7.89
N GLU A 224 7.60 16.03 -9.19
CA GLU A 224 6.28 15.86 -9.77
C GLU A 224 5.90 14.38 -9.74
N ARG A 225 4.68 14.06 -9.30
CA ARG A 225 4.13 12.71 -9.25
C ARG A 225 2.90 12.64 -10.14
N ASN A 226 2.88 11.65 -11.03
CA ASN A 226 1.77 11.37 -11.91
C ASN A 226 0.93 10.27 -11.25
N ILE A 227 -0.22 10.66 -10.67
CA ILE A 227 -1.13 9.75 -10.00
C ILE A 227 -2.15 9.24 -11.00
N VAL A 228 -2.22 7.92 -11.18
CA VAL A 228 -3.19 7.26 -12.04
C VAL A 228 -4.22 6.51 -11.20
N PHE A 229 -5.51 6.75 -11.43
CA PHE A 229 -6.62 6.11 -10.72
C PHE A 229 -7.23 4.99 -11.56
N LEU A 230 -7.08 3.75 -11.10
CA LEU A 230 -7.67 2.57 -11.70
C LEU A 230 -8.61 1.86 -10.72
N GLY A 231 -9.58 1.12 -11.28
CA GLY A 231 -10.40 0.19 -10.52
C GLY A 231 -9.54 -0.90 -9.87
N HIS A 232 -9.96 -1.42 -8.72
CA HIS A 232 -9.22 -2.49 -8.07
C HIS A 232 -9.20 -3.74 -8.97
N PRO A 233 -8.03 -4.30 -9.29
CA PRO A 233 -7.92 -5.31 -10.36
C PRO A 233 -8.55 -6.66 -9.97
N SER A 234 -8.65 -6.95 -8.67
CA SER A 234 -9.38 -8.13 -8.15
C SER A 234 -10.87 -7.92 -7.92
N SER A 235 -11.43 -6.73 -8.21
CA SER A 235 -12.86 -6.51 -8.06
C SER A 235 -13.63 -7.15 -9.21
N THR A 236 -14.66 -7.94 -8.88
CA THR A 236 -15.63 -8.48 -9.83
C THR A 236 -16.74 -7.48 -10.18
N ASN A 237 -16.87 -6.40 -9.42
CA ASN A 237 -17.90 -5.40 -9.65
C ASN A 237 -17.55 -4.57 -10.90
N THR A 238 -18.26 -4.84 -11.99
CA THR A 238 -18.14 -4.14 -13.28
C THR A 238 -18.89 -2.80 -13.30
N LYS A 239 -19.69 -2.48 -12.26
CA LYS A 239 -20.35 -1.17 -12.12
C LYS A 239 -19.39 -0.06 -11.66
N GLY A 240 -18.09 -0.37 -11.51
CA GLY A 240 -17.08 0.62 -11.18
C GLY A 240 -16.87 1.63 -12.32
N ARG A 241 -16.88 2.92 -11.99
CA ARG A 241 -16.68 4.02 -12.94
C ARG A 241 -15.28 3.98 -13.58
N LEU A 242 -14.27 3.51 -12.85
CA LEU A 242 -12.87 3.55 -13.28
C LEU A 242 -12.44 2.36 -14.17
N PRO A 243 -11.57 2.59 -15.16
CA PRO A 243 -10.92 1.52 -15.94
C PRO A 243 -10.03 0.64 -15.06
N LYS A 244 -9.86 -0.65 -15.41
CA LYS A 244 -9.05 -1.59 -14.61
C LYS A 244 -7.60 -1.71 -15.08
N THR A 245 -7.34 -1.34 -16.32
CA THR A 245 -6.02 -1.40 -16.97
C THR A 245 -5.71 -0.05 -17.63
N PHE A 246 -4.46 0.17 -18.04
CA PHE A 246 -4.12 1.36 -18.81
C PHE A 246 -4.72 1.27 -20.21
N LYS A 247 -4.71 0.08 -20.81
CA LYS A 247 -5.42 -0.18 -22.06
C LYS A 247 -6.91 0.20 -21.95
N ASP A 248 -7.60 -0.27 -20.91
CA ASP A 248 -9.00 0.08 -20.68
C ASP A 248 -9.21 1.59 -20.53
N ALA A 249 -8.27 2.28 -19.87
CA ALA A 249 -8.34 3.72 -19.66
C ALA A 249 -8.26 4.49 -20.98
N VAL A 250 -7.40 4.05 -21.89
CA VAL A 250 -7.29 4.61 -23.24
C VAL A 250 -8.52 4.26 -24.08
N ASP A 251 -8.89 2.99 -24.16
CA ASP A 251 -10.04 2.51 -24.96
C ASP A 251 -11.34 3.23 -24.59
N LYS A 252 -11.55 3.47 -23.28
CA LYS A 252 -12.74 4.14 -22.74
C LYS A 252 -12.60 5.66 -22.68
N LYS A 253 -11.52 6.23 -23.24
CA LYS A 253 -11.25 7.68 -23.32
C LYS A 253 -11.16 8.38 -21.97
N TRP A 254 -10.76 7.65 -20.93
CA TRP A 254 -10.41 8.22 -19.63
C TRP A 254 -9.00 8.82 -19.67
N MET A 255 -8.12 8.25 -20.48
CA MET A 255 -6.75 8.70 -20.72
C MET A 255 -6.53 8.80 -22.23
N SER A 256 -5.74 9.77 -22.70
CA SER A 256 -5.31 9.78 -24.10
C SER A 256 -4.14 8.83 -24.32
N GLN A 257 -3.87 8.46 -25.58
CA GLN A 257 -2.71 7.63 -25.90
C GLN A 257 -1.40 8.35 -25.58
N GLU A 258 -1.33 9.65 -25.86
CA GLU A 258 -0.17 10.50 -25.53
C GLU A 258 0.06 10.58 -24.01
N GLY A 259 -1.02 10.64 -23.23
CA GLY A 259 -0.95 10.60 -21.77
C GLY A 259 -0.37 9.27 -21.26
N LEU A 260 -0.78 8.14 -21.84
CA LEU A 260 -0.19 6.84 -21.52
C LEU A 260 1.29 6.80 -21.91
N ASP A 261 1.66 7.28 -23.08
CA ASP A 261 3.05 7.25 -23.56
C ASP A 261 3.96 8.14 -22.70
N LEU A 262 3.48 9.28 -22.20
CA LEU A 262 4.19 10.10 -21.22
C LEU A 262 4.47 9.32 -19.92
N LEU A 263 3.51 8.54 -19.43
CA LEU A 263 3.71 7.68 -18.25
C LEU A 263 4.76 6.59 -18.52
N LYS A 264 4.73 5.98 -19.71
CA LYS A 264 5.72 4.97 -20.12
C LYS A 264 7.14 5.55 -20.14
N GLU A 265 7.31 6.76 -20.66
CA GLU A 265 8.62 7.43 -20.68
C GLU A 265 9.14 7.76 -19.28
N LYS A 266 8.24 8.05 -18.32
CA LYS A 266 8.64 8.30 -16.93
C LYS A 266 9.12 7.05 -16.19
N VAL A 267 8.62 5.86 -16.52
CA VAL A 267 8.99 4.62 -15.82
C VAL A 267 10.20 3.89 -16.40
N LYS A 268 10.68 4.30 -17.59
CA LYS A 268 11.89 3.75 -18.23
C LYS A 268 13.20 4.33 -17.69
N LYS A 269 13.13 5.46 -16.96
CA LYS A 269 14.28 6.18 -16.39
C LYS A 269 14.75 5.53 -15.09
#